data_AF-A0A1Y4JXW4-F1
#
_entry.id   AF-A0A1Y4JXW4-F1
#
_cell.length_a   1.000
_cell.length_b   1.000
_cell.length_c   1.000
_cell.angle_alpha   90.00
_cell.angle_beta   90.00
_cell.angle_gamma   90.00
#
_symmetry.space_group_name_H-M   'P 1'
#
loop_
_entity.id
_entity.type
_entity.pdbx_description
1 polymer ?
#
loop_
_entity_poly.entity_id
_entity_poly.type
_entity_poly.pdbx_seq_one_letter_code
_entity_poly.pdbx_strand_id
1 'polypeptide(L)'
;MYTIDQFTSRWKQLHHPTMNVDGDVALYYQLYGRLYRIVGQEARCFDSHKILPFLLYIENTVAVGLDGVYEYRYRCIGNVESRWCNEFDMGVHADSEVHNLVGRAVADTRYSALRQWIVESVLSDDFSRLCEMLAWFVREDKIQRSVFPDLRYRKTMFMQLARNREAAKKMLWADLAFNWRDKCGCSMSDTIAGQFRLSSPSIGKEERVLLKEAAQILDTIRSERLDTYTVIGQKDERTFTLRHRDGREYQDVISQESVPQDIQGCHLAAQIVTYNNRTYISGPAVQLDKEEVLPVWNSEIVWNDILRKEQDAARQTFFTTVFGKRLSLYEDLYTIPEDPEEAWYADMGIHFDEPNIFDFFGGRPNGEVIYIR
;
A
#
# COMPACT_ATOMS: atom_id res chain seq x y z
N MET A 1 3.42 30.64 1.73
CA MET A 1 4.36 29.73 1.04
C MET A 1 5.54 29.49 1.96
N TYR A 2 5.99 28.24 2.12
CA TYR A 2 7.22 27.94 2.87
C TYR A 2 8.47 28.48 2.18
N THR A 3 9.50 28.83 2.96
CA THR A 3 10.87 28.96 2.45
C THR A 3 11.45 27.58 2.12
N ILE A 4 12.57 27.52 1.39
CA ILE A 4 13.23 26.23 1.07
C ILE A 4 13.62 25.46 2.34
N ASP A 5 14.09 26.14 3.39
CA ASP A 5 14.49 25.49 4.65
C ASP A 5 13.28 24.93 5.41
N GLN A 6 12.19 25.71 5.48
CA GLN A 6 10.93 25.27 6.08
C GLN A 6 10.33 24.10 5.31
N PHE A 7 10.34 24.17 3.97
CA PHE A 7 9.87 23.09 3.11
C PHE A 7 10.72 21.83 3.32
N THR A 8 12.05 21.94 3.30
CA THR A 8 12.97 20.81 3.47
C THR A 8 12.75 20.12 4.82
N SER A 9 12.64 20.89 5.89
CA SER A 9 12.35 20.35 7.22
C SER A 9 11.00 19.63 7.24
N ARG A 10 9.97 20.22 6.63
CA ARG A 10 8.64 19.60 6.57
C ARG A 10 8.61 18.36 5.68
N TRP A 11 9.30 18.39 4.54
CA TRP A 11 9.42 17.28 3.60
C TRP A 11 10.08 16.08 4.27
N LYS A 12 11.18 16.28 5.01
CA LYS A 12 11.82 15.22 5.82
C LYS A 12 10.89 14.64 6.87
N GLN A 13 10.05 15.45 7.52
CA GLN A 13 9.08 14.98 8.52
C GLN A 13 7.93 14.14 7.93
N LEU A 14 7.62 14.31 6.65
CA LEU A 14 6.58 13.54 5.97
C LEU A 14 7.07 12.15 5.53
N HIS A 15 8.39 11.96 5.48
CA HIS A 15 9.02 10.73 5.03
C HIS A 15 9.50 9.85 6.18
N HIS A 16 9.77 8.59 5.87
CA HIS A 16 10.38 7.69 6.83
C HIS A 16 11.77 8.22 7.24
N PRO A 17 12.18 8.15 8.54
CA PRO A 17 13.46 8.70 8.98
C PRO A 17 14.70 8.12 8.31
N THR A 18 14.61 6.91 7.75
CA THR A 18 15.71 6.26 7.01
C THR A 18 15.73 6.61 5.53
N MET A 19 14.71 7.32 5.03
CA MET A 19 14.63 7.77 3.64
C MET A 19 15.37 9.10 3.46
N ASN A 20 16.38 9.12 2.59
CA ASN A 20 17.13 10.33 2.28
C ASN A 20 16.49 11.09 1.11
N VAL A 21 15.76 12.16 1.43
CA VAL A 21 15.07 13.03 0.45
C VAL A 21 15.91 14.22 -0.04
N ASP A 22 17.18 14.33 0.37
CA ASP A 22 18.00 15.48 -0.01
C ASP A 22 18.28 15.54 -1.52
N GLY A 23 18.23 14.39 -2.20
CA GLY A 23 18.49 14.30 -3.64
C GLY A 23 17.40 14.91 -4.54
N ASP A 24 16.15 14.99 -4.08
CA ASP A 24 15.01 15.46 -4.87
C ASP A 24 14.19 16.58 -4.21
N VAL A 25 14.56 17.04 -3.01
CA VAL A 25 13.87 18.15 -2.31
C VAL A 25 13.75 19.42 -3.17
N ALA A 26 14.76 19.73 -3.99
CA ALA A 26 14.75 20.92 -4.85
C ALA A 26 13.66 20.82 -5.94
N LEU A 27 13.43 19.63 -6.49
CA LEU A 27 12.38 19.38 -7.46
C LEU A 27 11.01 19.58 -6.82
N TYR A 28 10.76 18.94 -5.67
CA TYR A 28 9.47 19.05 -4.99
C TYR A 28 9.21 20.44 -4.42
N TYR A 29 10.24 21.21 -4.04
CA TYR A 29 10.07 22.61 -3.66
C TYR A 29 9.64 23.49 -4.86
N GLN A 30 10.20 23.24 -6.05
CA GLN A 30 9.76 23.95 -7.25
C GLN A 30 8.32 23.61 -7.62
N LEU A 31 7.93 22.33 -7.53
CA LEU A 31 6.55 21.90 -7.73
C LEU A 31 5.61 22.53 -6.69
N TYR A 32 6.01 22.53 -5.41
CA TYR A 32 5.29 23.20 -4.34
C TYR A 32 5.03 24.68 -4.66
N GLY A 33 6.05 25.42 -5.09
CA GLY A 33 5.91 26.84 -5.44
C GLY A 33 4.97 27.08 -6.63
N ARG A 34 5.01 26.22 -7.65
CA ARG A 34 4.11 26.30 -8.81
C ARG A 34 2.67 26.00 -8.42
N LEU A 35 2.43 24.91 -7.70
CA LEU A 35 1.11 24.55 -7.19
C LEU A 35 0.55 25.64 -6.27
N TYR A 36 1.37 26.17 -5.36
CA TYR A 36 0.98 27.27 -4.48
C TYR A 36 0.54 28.49 -5.27
N ARG A 37 1.22 28.82 -6.38
CA ARG A 37 0.86 29.93 -7.25
C ARG A 37 -0.46 29.70 -7.98
N ILE A 38 -0.64 28.53 -8.60
CA ILE A 38 -1.88 28.16 -9.31
C ILE A 38 -3.07 28.28 -8.36
N VAL A 39 -2.98 27.61 -7.20
CA VAL A 39 -4.04 27.63 -6.19
C VAL A 39 -4.25 29.06 -5.68
N GLY A 40 -3.20 29.84 -5.47
CA GLY A 40 -3.32 31.24 -5.01
C GLY A 40 -3.95 32.19 -6.03
N GLN A 41 -3.94 31.85 -7.32
CA GLN A 41 -4.54 32.64 -8.39
C GLN A 41 -5.98 32.22 -8.68
N GLU A 42 -6.27 30.91 -8.62
CA GLU A 42 -7.47 30.32 -9.21
C GLU A 42 -8.43 29.73 -8.17
N ALA A 43 -7.96 29.39 -6.96
CA ALA A 43 -8.81 28.75 -5.96
C ALA A 43 -9.79 29.75 -5.32
N ARG A 44 -11.07 29.39 -5.25
CA ARG A 44 -12.04 30.14 -4.44
C ARG A 44 -11.88 29.87 -2.95
N CYS A 45 -11.34 28.70 -2.59
CA CYS A 45 -11.11 28.25 -1.22
C CYS A 45 -9.65 27.85 -1.00
N PHE A 46 -8.77 28.82 -0.72
CA PHE A 46 -7.34 28.56 -0.53
C PHE A 46 -7.04 27.87 0.81
N ASP A 47 -6.66 26.58 0.75
CA ASP A 47 -6.03 25.85 1.85
C ASP A 47 -4.67 25.26 1.46
N SER A 48 -3.59 25.95 1.83
CA SER A 48 -2.22 25.50 1.53
C SER A 48 -1.84 24.16 2.17
N HIS A 49 -2.56 23.68 3.20
CA HIS A 49 -2.23 22.42 3.88
C HIS A 49 -2.50 21.20 3.00
N LYS A 50 -3.30 21.36 1.93
CA LYS A 50 -3.58 20.29 0.96
C LYS A 50 -2.53 20.14 -0.14
N ILE A 51 -1.61 21.10 -0.28
CA ILE A 51 -0.57 21.04 -1.32
C ILE A 51 0.48 19.96 -0.99
N LEU A 52 0.91 19.85 0.28
CA LEU A 52 1.91 18.85 0.68
C LEU A 52 1.42 17.39 0.49
N PRO A 53 0.20 17.01 0.91
CA PRO A 53 -0.35 15.69 0.59
C PRO A 53 -0.40 15.39 -0.91
N PHE A 54 -0.69 16.40 -1.73
CA PHE A 54 -0.72 16.23 -3.18
C PHE A 54 0.69 16.07 -3.78
N LEU A 55 1.71 16.70 -3.20
CA LEU A 55 3.10 16.44 -3.58
C LEU A 55 3.53 14.99 -3.26
N LEU A 56 3.07 14.41 -2.15
CA LEU A 56 3.33 12.99 -1.84
C LEU A 56 2.68 12.06 -2.88
N TYR A 57 1.47 12.40 -3.35
CA TYR A 57 0.83 11.70 -4.46
C TYR A 57 1.65 11.80 -5.77
N ILE A 58 2.15 13.00 -6.09
CA ILE A 58 3.03 13.19 -7.27
C ILE A 58 4.32 12.39 -7.12
N GLU A 59 4.93 12.39 -5.92
CA GLU A 59 6.14 11.61 -5.64
C GLU A 59 5.90 10.11 -5.78
N ASN A 60 4.81 9.58 -5.23
CA ASN A 60 4.43 8.18 -5.42
C ASN A 60 4.29 7.86 -6.91
N THR A 61 3.59 8.72 -7.67
CA THR A 61 3.38 8.58 -9.12
C THR A 61 4.71 8.56 -9.89
N VAL A 62 5.64 9.44 -9.52
CA VAL A 62 7.00 9.52 -10.10
C VAL A 62 7.88 8.33 -9.70
N ALA A 63 7.74 7.85 -8.47
CA ALA A 63 8.60 6.84 -7.89
C ALA A 63 8.22 5.43 -8.37
N VAL A 64 6.96 5.07 -8.18
CA VAL A 64 6.43 3.72 -8.36
C VAL A 64 5.15 3.70 -9.19
N GLY A 65 4.30 4.73 -9.14
CA GLY A 65 3.00 4.71 -9.80
C GLY A 65 1.96 3.85 -9.06
N LEU A 66 2.13 3.64 -7.76
CA LEU A 66 1.26 2.77 -6.96
C LEU A 66 -0.16 3.33 -6.88
N ASP A 67 -0.30 4.65 -6.69
CA ASP A 67 -1.62 5.30 -6.57
C ASP A 67 -2.45 5.14 -7.83
N GLY A 68 -1.82 5.24 -9.01
CA GLY A 68 -2.48 5.04 -10.29
C GLY A 68 -3.11 3.65 -10.43
N VAL A 69 -2.46 2.60 -9.91
CA VAL A 69 -3.05 1.24 -9.91
C VAL A 69 -4.37 1.22 -9.15
N TYR A 70 -4.41 1.89 -8.00
CA TYR A 70 -5.61 1.91 -7.18
C TYR A 70 -6.66 2.86 -7.72
N GLU A 71 -6.29 3.98 -8.34
CA GLU A 71 -7.21 4.88 -9.05
C GLU A 71 -7.97 4.18 -10.17
N TYR A 72 -7.25 3.41 -11.00
CA TYR A 72 -7.88 2.65 -12.08
C TYR A 72 -8.73 1.51 -11.53
N ARG A 73 -8.25 0.81 -10.50
CA ARG A 73 -8.92 -0.37 -9.98
C ARG A 73 -10.18 -0.06 -9.17
N TYR A 74 -10.20 1.05 -8.45
CA TYR A 74 -11.25 1.37 -7.47
C TYR A 74 -11.95 2.69 -7.79
N ARG A 75 -13.23 2.59 -8.14
CA ARG A 75 -14.08 3.74 -8.48
C ARG A 75 -14.25 4.72 -7.33
N CYS A 76 -14.14 4.25 -6.09
CA CYS A 76 -14.25 5.09 -4.90
C CYS A 76 -13.06 6.04 -4.72
N ILE A 77 -11.92 5.76 -5.36
CA ILE A 77 -10.79 6.68 -5.39
C ILE A 77 -11.06 7.77 -6.43
N GLY A 78 -11.41 7.37 -7.65
CA GLY A 78 -11.57 8.26 -8.80
C GLY A 78 -10.25 8.96 -9.18
N ASN A 79 -10.34 9.98 -10.03
CA ASN A 79 -9.16 10.76 -10.43
C ASN A 79 -8.71 11.67 -9.27
N VAL A 80 -7.59 11.35 -8.63
CA VAL A 80 -7.12 12.06 -7.43
C VAL A 80 -6.72 13.49 -7.74
N GLU A 81 -6.10 13.72 -8.90
CA GLU A 81 -5.69 15.03 -9.37
C GLU A 81 -6.90 15.97 -9.53
N SER A 82 -7.93 15.51 -10.22
CA SER A 82 -9.18 16.24 -10.44
C SER A 82 -9.92 16.46 -9.13
N ARG A 83 -9.97 15.47 -8.24
CA ARG A 83 -10.57 15.62 -6.91
C ARG A 83 -9.84 16.69 -6.10
N TRP A 84 -8.51 16.70 -6.13
CA TRP A 84 -7.70 17.71 -5.48
C TRP A 84 -8.01 19.11 -6.05
N CYS A 85 -8.11 19.25 -7.37
CA CYS A 85 -8.50 20.51 -7.99
C CYS A 85 -9.92 20.99 -7.60
N ASN A 86 -10.89 20.07 -7.63
CA ASN A 86 -12.27 20.33 -7.22
C ASN A 86 -12.38 20.78 -5.75
N GLU A 87 -11.54 20.24 -4.87
CA GLU A 87 -11.48 20.65 -3.47
C GLU A 87 -11.05 22.12 -3.26
N PHE A 88 -10.43 22.74 -4.27
CA PHE A 88 -10.08 24.15 -4.31
C PHE A 88 -11.08 25.01 -5.11
N ASP A 89 -12.11 24.39 -5.69
CA ASP A 89 -13.08 25.03 -6.61
C ASP A 89 -12.37 25.77 -7.76
N MET A 90 -11.35 25.11 -8.34
CA MET A 90 -10.59 25.63 -9.47
C MET A 90 -11.35 25.44 -10.79
N GLY A 91 -11.10 26.33 -11.75
CA GLY A 91 -11.68 26.21 -13.10
C GLY A 91 -10.89 25.25 -13.98
N VAL A 92 -11.54 24.74 -15.03
CA VAL A 92 -10.97 23.78 -16.02
C VAL A 92 -9.59 24.17 -16.56
N HIS A 93 -9.33 25.48 -16.70
CA HIS A 93 -8.05 25.98 -17.19
C HIS A 93 -6.91 25.75 -16.19
N ALA A 94 -7.17 25.94 -14.90
CA ALA A 94 -6.24 25.68 -13.81
C ALA A 94 -6.03 24.18 -13.62
N ASP A 95 -7.09 23.37 -13.73
CA ASP A 95 -7.02 21.92 -13.71
C ASP A 95 -6.07 21.41 -14.80
N SER A 96 -6.21 21.95 -16.02
CA SER A 96 -5.32 21.62 -17.13
C SER A 96 -3.86 22.04 -16.87
N GLU A 97 -3.63 23.16 -16.16
CA GLU A 97 -2.27 23.59 -15.79
C GLU A 97 -1.66 22.64 -14.76
N VAL A 98 -2.44 22.19 -13.78
CA VAL A 98 -2.03 21.18 -12.79
C VAL A 98 -1.71 19.87 -13.49
N HIS A 99 -2.57 19.40 -14.40
CA HIS A 99 -2.35 18.16 -15.16
C HIS A 99 -1.05 18.18 -15.95
N ASN A 100 -0.81 19.28 -16.67
CA ASN A 100 0.43 19.47 -17.41
C ASN A 100 1.65 19.61 -16.49
N LEU A 101 1.48 20.10 -15.26
CA LEU A 101 2.56 20.19 -14.29
C LEU A 101 2.92 18.80 -13.75
N VAL A 102 1.92 18.00 -13.38
CA VAL A 102 2.09 16.61 -12.91
C VAL A 102 2.69 15.74 -14.01
N GLY A 103 2.11 15.78 -15.22
CA GLY A 103 2.59 15.00 -16.36
C GLY A 103 4.05 15.29 -16.71
N ARG A 104 4.47 16.56 -16.66
CA ARG A 104 5.89 16.93 -16.84
C ARG A 104 6.78 16.43 -15.72
N ALA A 105 6.34 16.55 -14.46
CA ALA A 105 7.09 16.00 -13.34
C ALA A 105 7.32 14.49 -13.51
N VAL A 106 6.30 13.73 -13.91
CA VAL A 106 6.41 12.29 -14.18
C VAL A 106 7.34 11.99 -15.35
N ALA A 107 7.23 12.74 -16.45
CA ALA A 107 8.03 12.50 -17.66
C ALA A 107 9.52 12.86 -17.49
N ASP A 108 9.81 13.96 -16.79
CA ASP A 108 11.16 14.54 -16.73
C ASP A 108 11.99 13.99 -15.56
N THR A 109 11.34 13.41 -14.54
CA THR A 109 12.04 12.97 -13.33
C THR A 109 12.78 11.66 -13.56
N ARG A 110 14.10 11.72 -13.46
CA ARG A 110 15.00 10.56 -13.61
C ARG A 110 15.37 9.92 -12.29
N TYR A 111 15.35 10.68 -11.21
CA TYR A 111 15.78 10.28 -9.87
C TYR A 111 14.64 10.43 -8.88
N SER A 112 14.47 9.45 -7.99
CA SER A 112 13.46 9.48 -6.93
C SER A 112 14.04 8.88 -5.64
N ALA A 113 14.05 9.66 -4.57
CA ALA A 113 14.45 9.20 -3.25
C ALA A 113 13.54 8.08 -2.74
N LEU A 114 12.22 8.18 -2.98
CA LEU A 114 11.25 7.15 -2.60
C LEU A 114 11.56 5.83 -3.29
N ARG A 115 11.76 5.86 -4.62
CA ARG A 115 12.08 4.66 -5.40
C ARG A 115 13.39 4.02 -4.93
N GLN A 116 14.42 4.84 -4.73
CA GLN A 116 15.72 4.37 -4.22
C GLN A 116 15.57 3.72 -2.84
N TRP A 117 14.84 4.35 -1.92
CA TRP A 117 14.61 3.81 -0.57
C TRP A 117 13.88 2.47 -0.58
N ILE A 118 12.89 2.29 -1.47
CA ILE A 118 12.20 1.00 -1.65
C ILE A 118 13.18 -0.06 -2.16
N VAL A 119 13.93 0.24 -3.22
CA VAL A 119 14.91 -0.68 -3.80
C VAL A 119 15.95 -1.08 -2.76
N GLU A 120 16.52 -0.12 -2.04
CA GLU A 120 17.49 -0.37 -0.97
C GLU A 120 16.92 -1.23 0.16
N SER A 121 15.65 -1.02 0.53
CA SER A 121 14.98 -1.81 1.56
C SER A 121 14.69 -3.25 1.12
N VAL A 122 14.42 -3.46 -0.16
CA VAL A 122 14.17 -4.80 -0.74
C VAL A 122 15.47 -5.56 -0.97
N LEU A 123 16.52 -4.88 -1.43
CA LEU A 123 17.81 -5.50 -1.78
C LEU A 123 18.75 -5.66 -0.58
N SER A 124 18.44 -5.11 0.60
CA SER A 124 19.37 -5.13 1.74
C SER A 124 19.51 -6.46 2.47
N ASP A 125 18.71 -7.49 2.15
CA ASP A 125 18.60 -8.75 2.93
C ASP A 125 18.23 -8.52 4.42
N ASP A 126 17.65 -7.36 4.74
CA ASP A 126 17.25 -6.96 6.08
C ASP A 126 15.73 -6.94 6.17
N PHE A 127 15.17 -7.97 6.79
CA PHE A 127 13.73 -8.10 6.97
C PHE A 127 13.12 -6.92 7.75
N SER A 128 13.86 -6.28 8.66
CA SER A 128 13.37 -5.11 9.38
C SER A 128 13.14 -3.93 8.44
N ARG A 129 14.08 -3.67 7.53
CA ARG A 129 13.94 -2.60 6.54
C ARG A 129 12.79 -2.85 5.58
N LEU A 130 12.66 -4.08 5.08
CA LEU A 130 11.52 -4.47 4.24
C LEU A 130 10.18 -4.27 4.97
N CYS A 131 10.09 -4.76 6.22
CA CYS A 131 8.88 -4.66 7.03
C CYS A 131 8.51 -3.20 7.30
N GLU A 132 9.47 -2.35 7.67
CA GLU A 132 9.25 -0.92 7.90
C GLU A 132 8.80 -0.20 6.62
N MET A 133 9.40 -0.54 5.47
CA MET A 133 9.04 0.04 4.19
C MET A 133 7.59 -0.27 3.80
N LEU A 134 7.19 -1.55 3.82
CA LEU A 134 5.81 -1.94 3.50
C LEU A 134 4.80 -1.40 4.54
N ALA A 135 5.19 -1.39 5.82
CA ALA A 135 4.36 -0.83 6.88
C ALA A 135 4.18 0.69 6.75
N TRP A 136 5.15 1.42 6.18
CA TRP A 136 5.05 2.85 5.94
C TRP A 136 3.96 3.16 4.90
N PHE A 137 3.95 2.44 3.77
CA PHE A 137 2.91 2.61 2.73
C PHE A 137 1.50 2.40 3.28
N VAL A 138 1.24 1.29 3.98
CA VAL A 138 -0.11 1.03 4.52
C VAL A 138 -0.55 2.05 5.58
N ARG A 139 0.38 2.77 6.19
CA ARG A 139 0.09 3.76 7.25
C ARG A 139 -0.07 5.17 6.71
N GLU A 140 0.82 5.58 5.84
CA GLU A 140 1.01 6.98 5.46
C GLU A 140 0.38 7.28 4.09
N ASP A 141 0.26 6.28 3.21
CA ASP A 141 -0.38 6.45 1.91
C ASP A 141 -1.91 6.60 2.05
N LYS A 142 -2.42 7.77 1.71
CA LYS A 142 -3.85 8.10 1.87
C LYS A 142 -4.72 7.40 0.82
N ILE A 143 -4.20 7.21 -0.39
CA ILE A 143 -4.95 6.59 -1.49
C ILE A 143 -5.11 5.11 -1.16
N GLN A 144 -4.02 4.43 -0.80
CA GLN A 144 -4.10 3.04 -0.38
C GLN A 144 -5.03 2.85 0.83
N ARG A 145 -4.98 3.73 1.82
CA ARG A 145 -5.84 3.63 3.00
C ARG A 145 -7.33 3.78 2.70
N SER A 146 -7.69 4.39 1.58
CA SER A 146 -9.09 4.54 1.17
C SER A 146 -9.72 3.23 0.67
N VAL A 147 -8.88 2.25 0.26
CA VAL A 147 -9.34 0.95 -0.24
C VAL A 147 -9.23 -0.18 0.78
N PHE A 148 -8.82 0.14 2.01
CA PHE A 148 -8.85 -0.83 3.09
C PHE A 148 -10.27 -1.09 3.58
N PRO A 149 -10.56 -2.33 4.01
CA PRO A 149 -11.83 -2.64 4.66
C PRO A 149 -11.94 -1.91 6.00
N ASP A 150 -13.11 -2.01 6.63
CA ASP A 150 -13.31 -1.49 7.98
C ASP A 150 -12.42 -2.20 9.01
N LEU A 151 -11.28 -1.58 9.31
CA LEU A 151 -10.25 -2.14 10.18
C LEU A 151 -10.68 -2.27 11.65
N ARG A 152 -11.88 -1.82 12.06
CA ARG A 152 -12.36 -1.95 13.45
C ARG A 152 -12.39 -3.40 13.92
N TYR A 153 -12.77 -4.34 13.05
CA TYR A 153 -12.86 -5.75 13.41
C TYR A 153 -11.47 -6.37 13.65
N ARG A 154 -10.51 -6.11 12.76
CA ARG A 154 -9.10 -6.51 12.96
C ARG A 154 -8.50 -5.88 14.21
N LYS A 155 -8.73 -4.58 14.42
CA LYS A 155 -8.27 -3.85 15.62
C LYS A 155 -8.77 -4.51 16.90
N THR A 156 -10.05 -4.82 16.99
CA THR A 156 -10.62 -5.49 18.16
C THR A 156 -9.96 -6.85 18.39
N MET A 157 -9.79 -7.65 17.35
CA MET A 157 -9.13 -8.96 17.45
C MET A 157 -7.68 -8.84 17.93
N PHE A 158 -6.86 -7.98 17.32
CA PHE A 158 -5.47 -7.80 17.74
C PHE A 158 -5.35 -7.22 19.16
N MET A 159 -6.26 -6.33 19.56
CA MET A 159 -6.32 -5.80 20.92
C MET A 159 -6.64 -6.88 21.95
N GLN A 160 -7.57 -7.78 21.64
CA GLN A 160 -7.93 -8.91 22.52
C GLN A 160 -6.76 -9.89 22.69
N LEU A 161 -6.05 -10.16 21.59
CA LEU A 161 -4.91 -11.08 21.60
C LEU A 161 -3.72 -10.48 22.35
N ALA A 162 -3.25 -9.31 21.94
CA ALA A 162 -2.02 -8.74 22.48
C ALA A 162 -2.19 -8.15 23.88
N ARG A 163 -3.41 -7.79 24.28
CA ARG A 163 -3.74 -7.05 25.53
C ARG A 163 -2.90 -5.78 25.74
N ASN A 164 -2.25 -5.30 24.67
CA ASN A 164 -1.35 -4.16 24.62
C ASN A 164 -1.62 -3.39 23.33
N ARG A 165 -1.88 -2.09 23.46
CA ARG A 165 -2.27 -1.23 22.34
C ARG A 165 -1.18 -1.06 21.30
N GLU A 166 0.07 -0.94 21.72
CA GLU A 166 1.20 -0.76 20.81
C GLU A 166 1.49 -2.04 20.03
N ALA A 167 1.49 -3.18 20.73
CA ALA A 167 1.66 -4.48 20.10
C ALA A 167 0.53 -4.77 19.09
N ALA A 168 -0.73 -4.58 19.48
CA ALA A 168 -1.88 -4.75 18.58
C ALA A 168 -1.80 -3.83 17.34
N LYS A 169 -1.32 -2.59 17.51
CA LYS A 169 -1.11 -1.66 16.40
C LYS A 169 0.00 -2.17 15.46
N LYS A 170 1.13 -2.65 15.99
CA LYS A 170 2.19 -3.25 15.17
C LYS A 170 1.69 -4.48 14.40
N MET A 171 0.94 -5.36 15.06
CA MET A 171 0.35 -6.54 14.42
C MET A 171 -0.60 -6.18 13.27
N LEU A 172 -1.45 -5.16 13.46
CA LEU A 172 -2.36 -4.68 12.41
C LEU A 172 -1.60 -4.18 11.17
N TRP A 173 -0.55 -3.38 11.37
CA TRP A 173 0.20 -2.84 10.23
C TRP A 173 1.03 -3.91 9.52
N ALA A 174 1.56 -4.89 10.26
CA ALA A 174 2.21 -6.07 9.69
C ALA A 174 1.22 -6.90 8.85
N ASP A 175 -0.01 -7.09 9.34
CA ASP A 175 -1.07 -7.79 8.60
C ASP A 175 -1.43 -7.05 7.31
N LEU A 176 -1.62 -5.74 7.37
CA LEU A 176 -1.91 -4.96 6.16
C LEU A 176 -0.73 -4.95 5.18
N ALA A 177 0.51 -4.86 5.67
CA ALA A 177 1.71 -4.81 4.82
C ALA A 177 1.93 -6.09 4.02
N PHE A 178 1.72 -7.26 4.63
CA PHE A 178 2.06 -8.55 4.03
C PHE A 178 0.85 -9.40 3.61
N ASN A 179 -0.30 -9.23 4.25
CA ASN A 179 -1.42 -10.16 4.15
C ASN A 179 -2.72 -9.55 3.62
N TRP A 180 -2.83 -8.22 3.53
CA TRP A 180 -3.92 -7.61 2.78
C TRP A 180 -3.73 -7.86 1.29
N ARG A 181 -4.84 -8.17 0.62
CA ARG A 181 -4.91 -8.43 -0.81
C ARG A 181 -5.99 -7.50 -1.37
N ASP A 182 -5.71 -6.89 -2.51
CA ASP A 182 -6.71 -6.15 -3.26
C ASP A 182 -7.77 -7.09 -3.85
N LYS A 183 -8.78 -6.54 -4.53
CA LYS A 183 -9.85 -7.34 -5.13
C LYS A 183 -9.36 -8.34 -6.18
N CYS A 184 -8.20 -8.10 -6.79
CA CYS A 184 -7.55 -8.98 -7.77
C CYS A 184 -6.62 -10.02 -7.10
N GLY A 185 -6.53 -10.02 -5.77
CA GLY A 185 -5.71 -10.96 -5.01
C GLY A 185 -4.23 -10.58 -4.92
N CYS A 186 -3.82 -9.38 -5.36
CA CYS A 186 -2.44 -8.93 -5.28
C CYS A 186 -2.16 -8.30 -3.90
N SER A 187 -1.00 -8.61 -3.30
CA SER A 187 -0.52 -7.84 -2.14
C SER A 187 0.12 -6.52 -2.59
N MET A 188 0.51 -5.72 -1.59
CA MET A 188 1.38 -4.57 -1.82
C MET A 188 2.69 -4.96 -2.51
N SER A 189 3.36 -6.03 -2.05
CA SER A 189 4.62 -6.48 -2.66
C SER A 189 4.42 -6.85 -4.12
N ASP A 190 3.33 -7.55 -4.46
CA ASP A 190 3.00 -7.93 -5.83
C ASP A 190 2.76 -6.69 -6.70
N THR A 191 2.05 -5.69 -6.16
CA THR A 191 1.73 -4.46 -6.87
C THR A 191 2.98 -3.61 -7.14
N ILE A 192 3.85 -3.44 -6.14
CA ILE A 192 5.13 -2.74 -6.30
C ILE A 192 6.00 -3.47 -7.32
N ALA A 193 6.09 -4.81 -7.24
CA ALA A 193 6.85 -5.61 -8.19
C ALA A 193 6.31 -5.47 -9.62
N GLY A 194 4.99 -5.47 -9.79
CA GLY A 194 4.32 -5.21 -11.07
C GLY A 194 4.71 -3.85 -11.65
N GLN A 195 4.63 -2.79 -10.84
CA GLN A 195 5.02 -1.45 -11.26
C GLN A 195 6.50 -1.36 -11.63
N PHE A 196 7.39 -1.99 -10.86
CA PHE A 196 8.82 -2.05 -11.19
C PHE A 196 9.11 -2.71 -12.54
N ARG A 197 8.31 -3.71 -12.96
CA ARG A 197 8.43 -4.31 -14.30
C ARG A 197 7.96 -3.39 -15.42
N LEU A 198 6.96 -2.55 -15.14
CA LEU A 198 6.39 -1.57 -16.07
C LEU A 198 7.18 -0.25 -16.12
N SER A 199 8.25 -0.14 -15.33
CA SER A 199 9.12 1.05 -15.26
C SER A 199 9.49 1.61 -16.64
N SER A 200 9.35 2.93 -16.78
CA SER A 200 9.53 3.64 -18.04
C SER A 200 10.90 3.39 -18.70
N PRO A 201 10.96 3.31 -20.05
CA PRO A 201 12.21 3.29 -20.79
C PRO A 201 13.12 4.50 -20.54
N SER A 202 12.58 5.63 -20.06
CA SER A 202 13.33 6.84 -19.73
C SER A 202 14.25 6.69 -18.51
N ILE A 203 14.01 5.66 -17.69
CA ILE A 203 14.85 5.31 -16.54
C ILE A 203 16.16 4.68 -17.04
N GLY A 204 17.27 5.05 -16.40
CA GLY A 204 18.61 4.57 -16.76
C GLY A 204 18.72 3.05 -16.75
N LYS A 205 19.57 2.49 -17.63
CA LYS A 205 19.70 1.03 -17.78
C LYS A 205 20.06 0.34 -16.47
N GLU A 206 20.98 0.91 -15.69
CA GLU A 206 21.44 0.36 -14.41
C GLU A 206 20.30 0.32 -13.38
N GLU A 207 19.57 1.42 -13.23
CA GLU A 207 18.42 1.50 -12.33
C GLU A 207 17.32 0.51 -12.70
N ARG A 208 17.03 0.32 -13.99
CA ARG A 208 16.07 -0.70 -14.44
C ARG A 208 16.51 -2.13 -14.10
N VAL A 209 17.81 -2.40 -14.02
CA VAL A 209 18.30 -3.73 -13.58
C VAL A 209 17.96 -3.91 -12.10
N LEU A 210 18.24 -2.91 -11.26
CA LEU A 210 17.92 -2.95 -9.84
C LEU A 210 16.41 -3.08 -9.59
N LEU A 211 15.58 -2.37 -10.35
CA LEU A 211 14.12 -2.47 -10.24
C LEU A 211 13.61 -3.88 -10.58
N LYS A 212 14.19 -4.51 -11.61
CA LYS A 212 13.84 -5.89 -11.98
C LYS A 212 14.27 -6.89 -10.91
N GLU A 213 15.46 -6.71 -10.34
CA GLU A 213 15.96 -7.55 -9.24
C GLU A 213 15.08 -7.41 -8.00
N ALA A 214 14.76 -6.17 -7.61
CA ALA A 214 13.85 -5.90 -6.51
C ALA A 214 12.46 -6.52 -6.74
N ALA A 215 11.91 -6.41 -7.97
CA ALA A 215 10.65 -7.03 -8.33
C ALA A 215 10.67 -8.56 -8.19
N GLN A 216 11.77 -9.21 -8.58
CA GLN A 216 11.94 -10.66 -8.42
C GLN A 216 11.96 -11.06 -6.93
N ILE A 217 12.67 -10.31 -6.09
CA ILE A 217 12.70 -10.57 -4.64
C ILE A 217 11.30 -10.40 -4.03
N LEU A 218 10.58 -9.33 -4.39
CA LEU A 218 9.22 -9.06 -3.91
C LEU A 218 8.25 -10.21 -4.27
N ASP A 219 8.34 -10.80 -5.47
CA ASP A 219 7.51 -11.95 -5.86
C ASP A 219 7.75 -13.20 -5.01
N THR A 220 8.95 -13.34 -4.44
CA THR A 220 9.30 -14.49 -3.60
C THR A 220 8.71 -14.39 -2.21
N ILE A 221 8.20 -13.22 -1.81
CA ILE A 221 7.62 -13.02 -0.49
C ILE A 221 6.39 -13.91 -0.35
N ARG A 222 6.41 -14.76 0.68
CA ARG A 222 5.27 -15.57 1.10
C ARG A 222 4.90 -15.16 2.51
N SER A 223 3.62 -14.96 2.75
CA SER A 223 3.12 -14.52 4.04
C SER A 223 1.98 -15.41 4.49
N GLU A 224 1.98 -15.70 5.79
CA GLU A 224 0.88 -16.32 6.49
C GLU A 224 0.33 -15.32 7.51
N ARG A 225 -1.00 -15.18 7.50
CA ARG A 225 -1.73 -14.38 8.48
C ARG A 225 -1.50 -14.94 9.88
N LEU A 226 -1.98 -14.18 10.86
CA LEU A 226 -1.91 -14.57 12.26
C LEU A 226 -2.52 -15.97 12.46
N ASP A 227 -1.69 -16.89 12.94
CA ASP A 227 -2.09 -18.23 13.34
C ASP A 227 -1.34 -18.69 14.59
N THR A 228 -1.66 -19.90 15.06
CA THR A 228 -1.13 -20.53 16.26
C THR A 228 -0.09 -21.58 15.92
N TYR A 229 1.06 -21.46 16.55
CA TYR A 229 2.20 -22.34 16.35
C TYR A 229 2.67 -22.89 17.69
N THR A 230 3.02 -24.17 17.75
CA THR A 230 3.75 -24.75 18.87
C THR A 230 5.24 -24.56 18.66
N VAL A 231 5.95 -24.03 19.65
CA VAL A 231 7.41 -23.98 19.64
C VAL A 231 7.93 -25.37 19.96
N ILE A 232 8.46 -26.08 18.96
CA ILE A 232 8.98 -27.46 19.13
C ILE A 232 10.50 -27.50 19.31
N GLY A 233 11.19 -26.40 18.95
CA GLY A 233 12.62 -26.23 19.18
C GLY A 233 12.98 -24.76 19.31
N GLN A 234 14.06 -24.48 20.03
CA GLN A 234 14.64 -23.15 20.17
C GLN A 234 16.16 -23.28 20.02
N LYS A 235 16.72 -22.56 19.04
CA LYS A 235 18.16 -22.57 18.75
C LYS A 235 18.88 -21.49 19.54
N ASP A 236 18.25 -20.33 19.66
CA ASP A 236 18.72 -19.17 20.43
C ASP A 236 17.52 -18.30 20.86
N GLU A 237 17.76 -17.11 21.42
CA GLU A 237 16.72 -16.19 21.90
C GLU A 237 15.80 -15.61 20.81
N ARG A 238 16.15 -15.81 19.53
CA ARG A 238 15.45 -15.25 18.37
C ARG A 238 15.09 -16.28 17.31
N THR A 239 15.65 -17.49 17.37
CA THR A 239 15.48 -18.50 16.33
C THR A 239 14.73 -19.73 16.86
N PHE A 240 13.59 -20.03 16.26
CA PHE A 240 12.66 -21.06 16.70
C PHE A 240 12.38 -22.09 15.61
N THR A 241 12.00 -23.30 16.02
CA THR A 241 11.29 -24.25 15.17
C THR A 241 9.82 -24.24 15.58
N LEU A 242 8.97 -23.85 14.64
CA LEU A 242 7.54 -23.68 14.85
C LEU A 242 6.79 -24.79 14.13
N ARG A 243 5.81 -25.39 14.81
CA ARG A 243 4.88 -26.34 14.21
C ARG A 243 3.49 -25.76 14.19
N HIS A 244 2.93 -25.64 12.99
CA HIS A 244 1.56 -25.23 12.78
C HIS A 244 0.58 -26.33 13.19
N ARG A 245 -0.69 -25.98 13.43
CA ARG A 245 -1.71 -26.93 13.90
C ARG A 245 -2.00 -28.07 12.90
N ASP A 246 -1.84 -27.81 11.61
CA ASP A 246 -2.00 -28.81 10.54
C ASP A 246 -0.80 -29.76 10.40
N GLY A 247 0.26 -29.58 11.20
CA GLY A 247 1.47 -30.38 11.18
C GLY A 247 2.60 -29.83 10.31
N ARG A 248 2.41 -28.72 9.57
CA ARG A 248 3.51 -28.06 8.86
C ARG A 248 4.55 -27.55 9.85
N GLU A 249 5.83 -27.79 9.54
CA GLU A 249 6.96 -27.35 10.37
C GLU A 249 7.77 -26.28 9.65
N TYR A 250 8.11 -25.24 10.40
CA TYR A 250 8.95 -24.12 9.96
C TYR A 250 10.22 -24.14 10.78
N GLN A 251 11.33 -24.40 10.11
CA GLN A 251 12.65 -24.43 10.72
C GLN A 251 13.31 -23.05 10.65
N ASP A 252 14.19 -22.77 11.61
CA ASP A 252 14.97 -21.53 11.72
C ASP A 252 14.13 -20.24 11.54
N VAL A 253 12.96 -20.17 12.20
CA VAL A 253 12.08 -18.99 12.18
C VAL A 253 12.68 -17.90 13.06
N ILE A 254 12.95 -16.73 12.47
CA ILE A 254 13.65 -15.62 13.12
C ILE A 254 12.65 -14.59 13.65
N SER A 255 12.73 -14.27 14.94
CA SER A 255 12.02 -13.14 15.56
C SER A 255 12.90 -11.90 15.63
N GLN A 256 12.31 -10.74 15.36
CA GLN A 256 12.97 -9.45 15.56
C GLN A 256 13.05 -9.06 17.04
N GLU A 257 12.08 -9.50 17.84
CA GLU A 257 12.03 -9.27 19.29
C GLU A 257 12.61 -10.50 20.00
N SER A 258 13.51 -10.28 20.96
CA SER A 258 14.03 -11.37 21.80
C SER A 258 12.91 -11.93 22.66
N VAL A 259 12.73 -13.25 22.65
CA VAL A 259 11.72 -13.94 23.45
C VAL A 259 12.42 -14.59 24.65
N PRO A 260 11.78 -14.67 25.84
CA PRO A 260 12.40 -15.31 27.00
C PRO A 260 12.93 -16.72 26.69
N GLN A 261 14.02 -17.09 27.37
CA GLN A 261 14.50 -18.47 27.38
C GLN A 261 13.45 -19.34 28.09
N ASP A 262 13.18 -20.55 27.59
CA ASP A 262 12.20 -21.52 28.11
C ASP A 262 10.76 -21.42 27.57
N ILE A 263 10.59 -21.07 26.29
CA ILE A 263 9.28 -21.13 25.60
C ILE A 263 9.02 -22.44 24.85
N GLN A 264 9.88 -23.46 25.02
CA GLN A 264 9.70 -24.73 24.32
C GLN A 264 8.42 -25.43 24.80
N GLY A 265 7.61 -25.90 23.87
CA GLY A 265 6.31 -26.48 24.15
C GLY A 265 5.22 -25.45 24.46
N CYS A 266 5.52 -24.15 24.44
CA CYS A 266 4.51 -23.09 24.46
C CYS A 266 3.86 -22.93 23.09
N HIS A 267 2.73 -22.23 23.08
CA HIS A 267 2.03 -21.86 21.86
C HIS A 267 2.16 -20.35 21.64
N LEU A 268 2.44 -19.98 20.41
CA LEU A 268 2.57 -18.59 19.98
C LEU A 268 1.48 -18.28 18.96
N ALA A 269 0.82 -17.14 19.10
CA ALA A 269 0.15 -16.51 17.98
C ALA A 269 1.14 -15.59 17.26
N ALA A 270 1.40 -15.88 15.99
CA ALA A 270 2.38 -15.16 15.20
C ALA A 270 1.92 -15.01 13.74
N GLN A 271 2.38 -13.95 13.09
CA GLN A 271 2.34 -13.83 11.64
C GLN A 271 3.70 -14.23 11.11
N ILE A 272 3.74 -15.02 10.04
CA ILE A 272 5.00 -15.52 9.49
C ILE A 272 5.18 -14.99 8.08
N VAL A 273 6.39 -14.54 7.76
CA VAL A 273 6.76 -14.10 6.41
C VAL A 273 8.06 -14.77 5.99
N THR A 274 8.05 -15.41 4.83
CA THR A 274 9.25 -15.88 4.15
C THR A 274 9.74 -14.81 3.19
N TYR A 275 10.98 -14.37 3.39
CA TYR A 275 11.68 -13.39 2.58
C TYR A 275 13.12 -13.86 2.38
N ASN A 276 13.60 -13.82 1.14
CA ASN A 276 14.93 -14.30 0.75
C ASN A 276 15.27 -15.71 1.29
N ASN A 277 14.33 -16.65 1.15
CA ASN A 277 14.43 -18.04 1.62
C ASN A 277 14.61 -18.21 3.14
N ARG A 278 14.37 -17.15 3.93
CA ARG A 278 14.36 -17.19 5.40
C ARG A 278 12.97 -16.85 5.90
N THR A 279 12.60 -17.44 7.02
CA THR A 279 11.27 -17.28 7.60
C THR A 279 11.35 -16.44 8.85
N TYR A 280 10.49 -15.44 8.95
CA TYR A 280 10.50 -14.44 10.02
C TYR A 280 9.14 -14.35 10.70
N ILE A 281 9.14 -14.02 11.98
CA ILE A 281 7.96 -13.52 12.67
C ILE A 281 7.79 -12.05 12.28
N SER A 282 6.63 -11.71 11.70
CA SER A 282 6.28 -10.36 11.29
C SER A 282 5.45 -9.65 12.38
N GLY A 283 6.06 -8.67 13.03
CA GLY A 283 5.48 -7.99 14.19
C GLY A 283 5.55 -8.82 15.49
N PRO A 284 4.86 -8.37 16.56
CA PRO A 284 4.90 -9.06 17.84
C PRO A 284 4.29 -10.46 17.81
N ALA A 285 4.98 -11.44 18.39
CA ALA A 285 4.40 -12.73 18.73
C ALA A 285 3.78 -12.69 20.13
N VAL A 286 2.64 -13.35 20.30
CA VAL A 286 1.92 -13.42 21.58
C VAL A 286 1.95 -14.85 22.09
N GLN A 287 2.49 -15.05 23.29
CA GLN A 287 2.40 -16.35 23.97
C GLN A 287 0.96 -16.61 24.42
N LEU A 288 0.45 -17.81 24.14
CA LEU A 288 -0.91 -18.21 24.45
C LEU A 288 -0.93 -19.18 25.62
N ASP A 289 -1.86 -18.95 26.54
CA ASP A 289 -2.13 -19.86 27.65
C ASP A 289 -2.80 -21.14 27.13
N LYS A 290 -2.23 -22.29 27.52
CA LYS A 290 -2.63 -23.61 26.99
C LYS A 290 -4.09 -23.96 27.26
N GLU A 291 -4.61 -23.57 28.42
CA GLU A 291 -5.93 -23.98 28.90
C GLU A 291 -7.07 -23.09 28.39
N GLU A 292 -6.82 -21.79 28.16
CA GLU A 292 -7.89 -20.83 27.82
C GLU A 292 -7.98 -20.50 26.32
N VAL A 293 -6.85 -20.44 25.59
CA VAL A 293 -6.80 -19.78 24.27
C VAL A 293 -6.72 -20.77 23.10
N LEU A 294 -6.04 -21.90 23.28
CA LEU A 294 -5.82 -22.89 22.22
C LEU A 294 -7.08 -23.60 21.70
N PRO A 295 -8.03 -24.03 22.56
CA PRO A 295 -9.25 -24.69 22.08
C PRO A 295 -10.17 -23.74 21.30
N VAL A 296 -10.00 -22.43 21.51
CA VAL A 296 -10.92 -21.39 21.01
C VAL A 296 -10.40 -20.72 19.74
N TRP A 297 -9.09 -20.61 19.58
CA TRP A 297 -8.53 -19.96 18.39
C TRP A 297 -8.49 -20.91 17.20
N ASN A 298 -9.46 -20.77 16.29
CA ASN A 298 -9.40 -21.32 14.93
C ASN A 298 -9.23 -20.14 13.97
N SER A 299 -8.03 -20.01 13.40
CA SER A 299 -7.65 -18.88 12.54
C SER A 299 -8.60 -18.72 11.35
N GLU A 300 -8.97 -19.81 10.70
CA GLU A 300 -9.91 -19.82 9.58
C GLU A 300 -11.27 -19.26 10.00
N ILE A 301 -11.83 -19.74 11.12
CA ILE A 301 -13.12 -19.25 11.63
C ILE A 301 -13.03 -17.76 11.99
N VAL A 302 -11.97 -17.35 12.69
CA VAL A 302 -11.77 -15.95 13.11
C VAL A 302 -11.64 -15.03 11.90
N TRP A 303 -10.80 -15.39 10.93
CA TRP A 303 -10.58 -14.58 9.75
C TRP A 303 -11.80 -14.54 8.82
N ASN A 304 -12.55 -15.64 8.71
CA ASN A 304 -13.81 -15.67 7.95
C ASN A 304 -14.89 -14.79 8.60
N ASP A 305 -14.99 -14.80 9.94
CA ASP A 305 -15.91 -13.90 10.65
C ASP A 305 -15.53 -12.42 10.48
N ILE A 306 -14.24 -12.08 10.56
CA ILE A 306 -13.73 -10.72 10.30
C ILE A 306 -14.06 -10.30 8.87
N LEU A 307 -13.75 -11.15 7.88
CA LEU A 307 -14.00 -10.86 6.47
C LEU A 307 -15.49 -10.60 6.22
N ARG A 308 -16.37 -11.43 6.77
CA ARG A 308 -17.83 -11.24 6.67
C ARG A 308 -18.25 -9.89 7.24
N LYS A 309 -17.78 -9.53 8.44
CA LYS A 309 -18.10 -8.25 9.10
C LYS A 309 -17.58 -7.04 8.32
N GLU A 310 -16.39 -7.15 7.74
CA GLU A 310 -15.81 -6.13 6.85
C GLU A 310 -16.67 -5.93 5.61
N GLN A 311 -17.08 -7.03 4.95
CA GLN A 311 -17.96 -7.00 3.79
C GLN A 311 -19.36 -6.43 4.11
N ASP A 312 -19.94 -6.82 5.25
CA ASP A 312 -21.24 -6.30 5.70
C ASP A 312 -21.19 -4.79 5.95
N ALA A 313 -20.09 -4.29 6.54
CA ALA A 313 -19.90 -2.85 6.73
C ALA A 313 -19.73 -2.12 5.38
N ALA A 314 -19.02 -2.72 4.43
CA ALA A 314 -18.84 -2.16 3.08
C ALA A 314 -20.16 -2.09 2.30
N ARG A 315 -21.08 -3.06 2.48
CA ARG A 315 -22.43 -3.05 1.86
C ARG A 315 -23.29 -1.88 2.35
N GLN A 316 -23.04 -1.39 3.56
CA GLN A 316 -23.77 -0.28 4.17
C GLN A 316 -23.19 1.10 3.84
N THR A 317 -22.00 1.14 3.23
CA THR A 317 -21.31 2.38 2.87
C THR A 317 -21.48 2.62 1.37
N PHE A 318 -21.88 3.82 0.98
CA PHE A 318 -22.11 4.17 -0.42
C PHE A 318 -21.29 5.39 -0.82
N PHE A 319 -20.88 5.42 -2.08
CA PHE A 319 -20.27 6.57 -2.72
C PHE A 319 -20.94 6.82 -4.08
N THR A 320 -20.67 7.99 -4.66
CA THR A 320 -21.11 8.34 -6.01
C THR A 320 -19.88 8.50 -6.88
N THR A 321 -19.84 7.80 -8.02
CA THR A 321 -18.75 7.91 -8.98
C THR A 321 -18.74 9.28 -9.64
N VAL A 322 -17.65 9.60 -10.35
CA VAL A 322 -17.51 10.86 -11.10
C VAL A 322 -18.64 11.04 -12.12
N PHE A 323 -19.20 9.94 -12.64
CA PHE A 323 -20.30 9.94 -13.61
C PHE A 323 -21.70 9.88 -12.97
N GLY A 324 -21.79 10.01 -11.63
CA GLY A 324 -23.06 10.07 -10.92
C GLY A 324 -23.67 8.72 -10.56
N LYS A 325 -22.96 7.60 -10.78
CA LYS A 325 -23.45 6.28 -10.38
C LYS A 325 -23.26 6.08 -8.88
N ARG A 326 -24.34 5.71 -8.18
CA ARG A 326 -24.26 5.35 -6.77
C ARG A 326 -23.91 3.88 -6.62
N LEU A 327 -22.83 3.59 -5.91
CA LEU A 327 -22.32 2.24 -5.64
C LEU A 327 -22.10 2.04 -4.15
N SER A 328 -22.24 0.80 -3.68
CA SER A 328 -21.74 0.40 -2.38
C SER A 328 -20.22 0.22 -2.43
N LEU A 329 -19.56 0.43 -1.30
CA LEU A 329 -18.13 0.14 -1.17
C LEU A 329 -17.87 -1.37 -1.35
N TYR A 330 -18.86 -2.22 -1.07
CA TYR A 330 -18.72 -3.66 -1.29
C TYR A 330 -18.55 -4.01 -2.77
N GLU A 331 -19.37 -3.42 -3.64
CA GLU A 331 -19.25 -3.61 -5.09
C GLU A 331 -17.85 -3.20 -5.57
N ASP A 332 -17.34 -2.07 -5.09
CA ASP A 332 -16.04 -1.58 -5.55
C ASP A 332 -14.85 -2.37 -4.98
N LEU A 333 -14.90 -2.77 -3.70
CA LEU A 333 -13.78 -3.41 -3.00
C LEU A 333 -13.70 -4.94 -3.17
N TYR A 334 -14.80 -5.62 -3.50
CA TYR A 334 -14.86 -7.08 -3.47
C TYR A 334 -15.39 -7.72 -4.75
N THR A 335 -15.90 -6.94 -5.71
CA THR A 335 -16.44 -7.50 -6.95
C THR A 335 -15.54 -7.19 -8.14
N ILE A 336 -15.32 -8.22 -8.95
CA ILE A 336 -14.68 -8.12 -10.26
C ILE A 336 -15.78 -8.47 -11.28
N PRO A 337 -15.86 -7.76 -12.43
CA PRO A 337 -16.75 -8.16 -13.50
C PRO A 337 -16.58 -9.64 -13.91
N GLU A 338 -17.70 -10.33 -14.14
CA GLU A 338 -17.66 -11.74 -14.57
C GLU A 338 -17.18 -11.88 -16.01
N ASP A 339 -17.48 -10.89 -16.85
CA ASP A 339 -17.00 -10.85 -18.22
C ASP A 339 -15.49 -10.53 -18.25
N PRO A 340 -14.65 -11.41 -18.85
CA PRO A 340 -13.21 -11.20 -18.86
C PRO A 340 -12.74 -9.93 -19.60
N GLU A 341 -13.50 -9.49 -20.62
CA GLU A 341 -13.18 -8.26 -21.35
C GLU A 341 -13.51 -7.05 -20.47
N GLU A 342 -14.68 -7.01 -19.84
CA GLU A 342 -15.04 -5.97 -18.86
C GLU A 342 -14.06 -5.94 -17.68
N ALA A 343 -13.63 -7.10 -17.17
CA ALA A 343 -12.64 -7.18 -16.09
C ALA A 343 -11.29 -6.59 -16.50
N TRP A 344 -10.83 -6.88 -17.73
CA TRP A 344 -9.60 -6.31 -18.28
C TRP A 344 -9.68 -4.78 -18.44
N TYR A 345 -10.83 -4.27 -18.90
CA TYR A 345 -11.07 -2.83 -18.96
C TYR A 345 -11.18 -2.18 -17.59
N ALA A 346 -11.82 -2.84 -16.63
CA ALA A 346 -11.98 -2.35 -15.27
C ALA A 346 -10.62 -2.20 -14.56
N ASP A 347 -9.65 -3.07 -14.86
CA ASP A 347 -8.26 -2.92 -14.40
C ASP A 347 -7.56 -1.66 -14.98
N MET A 348 -8.10 -1.08 -16.05
CA MET A 348 -7.66 0.19 -16.63
C MET A 348 -8.56 1.38 -16.25
N GLY A 349 -9.47 1.20 -15.29
CA GLY A 349 -10.45 2.23 -14.89
C GLY A 349 -11.53 2.49 -15.94
N ILE A 350 -11.71 1.58 -16.89
CA ILE A 350 -12.76 1.64 -17.89
C ILE A 350 -13.90 0.71 -17.47
N HIS A 351 -15.09 1.27 -17.38
CA HIS A 351 -16.24 0.61 -16.80
C HIS A 351 -17.42 0.69 -17.78
N PHE A 352 -17.92 -0.45 -18.24
CA PHE A 352 -18.91 -0.52 -19.33
C PHE A 352 -20.28 0.06 -18.98
N ASP A 353 -20.55 0.20 -17.69
CA ASP A 353 -21.74 0.84 -17.15
C ASP A 353 -21.59 2.36 -16.97
N GLU A 354 -20.46 2.94 -17.35
CA GLU A 354 -20.18 4.37 -17.32
C GLU A 354 -19.72 4.87 -18.71
N PRO A 355 -19.99 6.15 -19.08
CA PRO A 355 -19.56 6.68 -20.37
C PRO A 355 -18.05 6.63 -20.54
N ASN A 356 -17.58 6.12 -21.67
CA ASN A 356 -16.17 6.06 -22.01
C ASN A 356 -15.86 6.83 -23.29
N ILE A 357 -14.68 7.46 -23.36
CA ILE A 357 -14.21 8.17 -24.55
C ILE A 357 -14.21 7.25 -25.79
N PHE A 358 -13.95 5.96 -25.61
CA PHE A 358 -13.95 4.98 -26.70
C PHE A 358 -15.35 4.72 -27.30
N ASP A 359 -16.43 4.97 -26.53
CA ASP A 359 -17.81 4.86 -27.04
C ASP A 359 -18.08 5.92 -28.12
N PHE A 360 -17.39 7.06 -28.06
CA PHE A 360 -17.53 8.16 -29.02
C PHE A 360 -16.66 7.96 -30.27
N PHE A 361 -15.54 7.24 -30.15
CA PHE A 361 -14.59 7.05 -31.25
C PHE A 361 -14.73 5.70 -31.97
N GLY A 362 -15.61 4.80 -31.51
CA GLY A 362 -15.87 3.50 -32.13
C GLY A 362 -14.67 2.55 -32.11
N GLY A 363 -13.73 2.77 -31.18
CA GLY A 363 -12.47 2.03 -31.06
C GLY A 363 -12.38 1.16 -29.80
N ARG A 364 -11.38 0.27 -29.75
CA ARG A 364 -11.02 -0.50 -28.55
C ARG A 364 -9.71 0.04 -27.96
N PRO A 365 -9.58 0.21 -26.64
CA PRO A 365 -8.29 0.42 -25.99
C PRO A 365 -7.33 -0.73 -26.31
N ASN A 366 -6.12 -0.42 -26.75
CA ASN A 366 -5.07 -1.39 -27.08
C ASN A 366 -4.11 -1.64 -25.89
N GLY A 367 -4.43 -1.16 -24.69
CA GLY A 367 -3.60 -1.29 -23.50
C GLY A 367 -2.34 -0.41 -23.49
N GLU A 368 -2.16 0.45 -24.50
CA GLU A 368 -1.14 1.51 -24.45
C GLU A 368 -1.76 2.76 -23.83
N VAL A 369 -1.12 3.31 -22.80
CA VAL A 369 -1.50 4.60 -22.21
C VAL A 369 -1.40 5.67 -23.29
N ILE A 370 -2.56 6.13 -23.78
CA ILE A 370 -2.63 7.26 -24.70
C ILE A 370 -2.38 8.52 -23.88
N TYR A 371 -1.12 8.93 -23.77
CA TYR A 371 -0.83 10.33 -23.53
C TYR A 371 -1.29 11.09 -24.78
N ILE A 372 -2.42 11.80 -24.67
CA ILE A 372 -2.80 12.78 -25.67
C ILE A 372 -1.71 13.86 -25.64
N ARG A 373 -0.91 13.90 -26.71
CA ARG A 373 0.22 14.85 -26.89
C ARG A 373 -0.24 16.27 -27.11
#